data_AF-A0A5Q2U4N2-F1
#
_entry.id   AF-A0A5Q2U4N2-F1
#
_cell.length_a   1.000
_cell.length_b   1.000
_cell.length_c   1.000
_cell.angle_alpha   90.00
_cell.angle_beta   90.00
_cell.angle_gamma   90.00
#
_symmetry.space_group_name_H-M   'P 1'
#
loop_
_entity.id
_entity.type
_entity.pdbx_description
1 polymer ?
#
loop_
_entity_poly.entity_id
_entity_poly.type
_entity_poly.pdbx_seq_one_letter_code
_entity_poly.pdbx_strand_id
1 'polypeptide(L)' 'MTHQPKGGMCRTCVHAHRNCSHLPFSTMPALARDAQTVIVRCTEFKRSK' A
#
# COMPACT_ATOMS: atom_id res chain seq x y z
N MET A 1 -3.89 -11.68 5.03
CA MET A 1 -3.72 -10.65 3.98
C MET A 1 -2.40 -10.90 3.29
N THR A 2 -2.39 -11.29 2.01
CA THR A 2 -1.16 -11.60 1.24
C THR A 2 -0.61 -10.40 0.47
N HIS A 3 -1.28 -9.24 0.50
CA HIS A 3 -0.90 -8.02 -0.20
C HIS A 3 -0.76 -6.89 0.80
N GLN A 4 0.38 -6.19 0.79
CA GLN A 4 0.63 -5.04 1.64
C GLN A 4 1.06 -3.84 0.79
N PRO A 5 0.59 -2.62 1.07
CA PRO A 5 1.12 -1.44 0.41
C PRO A 5 2.58 -1.22 0.81
N LYS A 6 3.37 -0.64 -0.09
CA LYS A 6 4.74 -0.23 0.22
C LYS A 6 4.76 0.74 1.41
N GLY A 7 5.35 0.32 2.53
CA GLY A 7 5.35 1.10 3.79
C GLY A 7 5.88 2.53 3.64
N GLY A 8 6.92 2.74 2.82
CA GLY A 8 7.44 4.09 2.52
C GLY A 8 6.44 5.00 1.81
N MET A 9 5.58 4.46 0.94
CA MET A 9 4.47 5.21 0.34
C MET A 9 3.39 5.50 1.38
N CYS A 10 3.06 4.53 2.24
CA CYS A 10 2.08 4.74 3.29
C CYS A 10 2.52 5.85 4.26
N ARG A 11 3.78 5.84 4.69
CA ARG A 11 4.36 6.83 5.61
C ARG A 11 4.37 8.26 5.08
N THR A 12 4.48 8.42 3.76
CA THR A 12 4.50 9.74 3.09
C THR A 12 3.14 10.13 2.51
N CYS A 13 2.09 9.34 2.79
CA CYS A 13 0.74 9.60 2.31
C CYS A 13 0.05 10.64 3.20
N VAL A 14 -0.81 11.49 2.63
CA VAL A 14 -1.76 12.34 3.38
C VAL A 14 -2.69 11.53 4.29
N HIS A 15 -2.85 10.23 4.00
CA HIS A 15 -3.66 9.29 4.75
C HIS A 15 -2.83 8.35 5.64
N ALA A 16 -1.58 8.70 5.99
CA ALA A 16 -0.68 7.85 6.76
C ALA A 16 -1.27 7.33 8.08
N HIS A 17 -2.19 8.08 8.69
CA HIS A 17 -2.86 7.73 9.95
C HIS A 17 -4.29 7.17 9.77
N ARG A 18 -4.77 7.00 8.54
CA ARG A 18 -6.10 6.43 8.27
C ARG A 18 -6.01 4.91 8.13
N ASN A 19 -7.10 4.23 8.52
CA ASN A 19 -7.25 2.82 8.27
C ASN A 19 -7.62 2.55 6.79
N CYS A 20 -6.62 2.16 6.01
CA CYS A 20 -6.76 1.82 4.60
C CYS A 20 -7.04 0.33 4.34
N SER A 21 -7.34 -0.48 5.37
CA SER A 21 -7.59 -1.93 5.23
C SER A 21 -8.80 -2.29 4.36
N HIS A 22 -9.71 -1.34 4.13
CA HIS A 22 -10.87 -1.51 3.25
C HIS A 22 -10.52 -1.45 1.75
N LEU A 23 -9.29 -1.04 1.39
CA LEU A 23 -8.89 -0.93 0.00
C LEU A 23 -8.54 -2.30 -0.61
N PRO A 24 -8.81 -2.52 -1.91
CA PRO A 24 -8.55 -3.78 -2.58
C PRO A 24 -7.06 -3.93 -2.94
N PHE A 25 -6.19 -4.14 -1.94
CA PHE A 25 -4.74 -4.28 -2.18
C PHE A 25 -4.37 -5.42 -3.14
N SER A 26 -5.22 -6.44 -3.29
CA SER A 26 -5.02 -7.55 -4.24
C SER A 26 -5.18 -7.17 -5.71
N THR A 27 -5.88 -6.08 -6.02
CA THR A 27 -6.04 -5.60 -7.41
C THR A 27 -5.02 -4.53 -7.78
N MET A 28 -4.22 -4.10 -6.81
CA MET A 28 -3.22 -3.05 -7.01
C MET A 28 -1.94 -3.60 -7.66
N PRO A 29 -1.19 -2.77 -8.42
CA PRO A 29 0.03 -3.22 -9.09
C PRO A 29 1.08 -3.74 -8.09
N ALA A 30 1.54 -4.98 -8.28
CA ALA A 30 2.63 -5.55 -7.50
C ALA A 30 3.96 -4.85 -7.85
N LEU A 31 4.69 -4.42 -6.83
CA LEU A 31 6.03 -3.83 -6.94
C LEU A 31 7.13 -4.83 -6.61
N ALA A 32 6.89 -5.66 -5.60
CA ALA A 32 7.82 -6.67 -5.14
C ALA A 32 7.05 -7.81 -4.46
N ARG A 33 7.69 -8.97 -4.31
CA ARG A 33 7.15 -10.09 -3.55
C ARG A 33 8.21 -10.51 -2.55
N ASP A 34 7.85 -10.50 -1.27
CA ASP A 34 8.71 -10.88 -0.16
C ASP A 34 8.14 -12.12 0.51
N ALA A 35 8.79 -13.27 0.29
CA ALA A 35 8.35 -14.61 0.69
C ALA A 35 6.88 -14.91 0.35
N GLN A 36 5.95 -14.58 1.25
CA GLN A 36 4.50 -14.83 1.13
C GLN A 36 3.66 -13.56 0.99
N THR A 37 4.31 -12.39 0.99
CA THR A 37 3.67 -11.08 0.97
C THR A 37 4.01 -10.33 -0.31
N VAL A 38 2.99 -9.95 -1.06
CA VAL A 38 3.11 -9.09 -2.25
C VAL A 38 3.08 -7.64 -1.81
N ILE A 39 4.19 -6.93 -2.04
CA ILE A 39 4.25 -5.49 -1.86
C ILE A 39 3.61 -4.84 -3.07
N VAL A 40 2.52 -4.10 -2.88
CA VAL A 40 1.78 -3.41 -3.94
C VAL A 40 1.98 -1.90 -3.88
N ARG A 41 1.82 -1.26 -5.05
CA ARG A 41 1.71 0.20 -5.17
C ARG A 41 0.28 0.61 -4.85
N CYS A 42 0.08 1.36 -3.77
CA CYS A 42 -1.23 1.91 -3.46
C CYS A 42 -1.70 2.89 -4.56
N THR A 43 -2.86 2.65 -5.16
CA THR A 43 -3.45 3.53 -6.19
C THR A 43 -4.04 4.81 -5.59
N GLU A 44 -4.50 4.74 -4.34
CA GLU A 44 -5.01 5.88 -3.55
C GLU A 44 -3.89 6.70 -2.87
N PHE A 45 -2.62 6.41 -3.18
CA PHE A 45 -1.50 7.13 -2.60
C PHE A 45 -1.52 8.60 -3.04
N LYS A 46 -1.56 9.50 -2.06
CA LYS A 46 -1.42 10.94 -2.24
C LYS A 46 -0.28 11.42 -1.37
N ARG A 47 0.79 11.95 -1.98
CA ARG A 47 1.96 12.46 -1.27
C ARG A 47 1.55 13.64 -0.38
N SER A 48 1.83 13.55 0.92
CA SER A 48 1.76 14.72 1.80
C SER A 48 2.87 15.69 1.42
N LYS A 49 2.53 16.97 1.28
CA LYS A 49 3.50 18.05 1.03
C LYS A 49 4.57 18.10 2.11
#